data_AF-A0A453NUC4-F1
#
_entry.id   AF-A0A453NUC4-F1
#
_cell.length_a   1.000
_cell.length_b   1.000
_cell.length_c   1.000
_cell.angle_alpha   90.00
_cell.angle_beta   90.00
_cell.angle_gamma   90.00
#
_symmetry.space_group_name_H-M   'P 1'
#
loop_
_entity.id
_entity.type
_entity.pdbx_description
1 polymer ?
#
loop_
_entity_poly.entity_id
_entity_poly.type
_entity_poly.pdbx_seq_one_letter_code
_entity_poly.pdbx_strand_id
1 'polypeptide(L)'
;WESQSCGYHGDDGYLYRGPGKSESFGPKFTSGDIIGAGINYIEQLLFFTKNGSLIGAFPKDIKGPLYPTIAVHSQDEELTVNFGKEQFCFDIEGYILEQKMTQQSISDKLYLQPDISHWIVRSYLLHYGYQDTLSSFDAASETDPPANHQTGYGEPPEMYGLSHRKMLRQVS
;
A
#
# COMPACT_ATOMS: atom_id res chain seq x y z
N TRP A 1 26.90 -5.33 6.23
CA TRP A 1 25.77 -5.25 5.30
C TRP A 1 25.93 -4.03 4.42
N GLU A 2 25.77 -4.21 3.11
CA GLU A 2 25.96 -3.16 2.10
C GLU A 2 24.69 -2.33 1.93
N SER A 3 24.83 -1.12 1.38
CA SER A 3 23.64 -0.33 0.99
C SER A 3 22.74 -1.14 0.06
N GLN A 4 21.41 -0.95 0.17
CA GLN A 4 20.41 -1.67 -0.64
C GLN A 4 20.36 -3.19 -0.43
N SER A 5 20.77 -3.67 0.75
CA SER A 5 20.62 -5.06 1.16
C SER A 5 19.78 -5.18 2.43
N CYS A 6 19.10 -6.31 2.57
CA CYS A 6 18.47 -6.71 3.83
C CYS A 6 18.73 -8.19 4.09
N GLY A 7 18.89 -8.56 5.35
CA GLY A 7 19.05 -9.95 5.74
C GLY A 7 18.65 -10.23 7.17
N TYR A 8 18.18 -11.45 7.39
CA TYR A 8 17.78 -11.98 8.69
C TYR A 8 18.79 -13.04 9.10
N HIS A 9 19.40 -12.85 10.27
CA HIS A 9 20.51 -13.66 10.76
C HIS A 9 20.05 -14.78 11.68
N GLY A 10 20.66 -15.96 11.53
CA GLY A 10 20.30 -17.16 12.29
C GLY A 10 20.87 -17.20 13.70
N ASP A 11 22.07 -16.64 13.89
CA ASP A 11 22.82 -16.70 15.14
C ASP A 11 22.26 -15.77 16.23
N ASP A 12 21.65 -14.65 15.85
CA ASP A 12 21.08 -13.66 16.78
C ASP A 12 19.57 -13.42 16.60
N GLY A 13 19.00 -13.74 15.44
CA GLY A 13 17.60 -13.47 15.12
C GLY A 13 17.35 -12.02 14.70
N TYR A 14 18.39 -11.28 14.32
CA TYR A 14 18.29 -9.86 14.03
C TYR A 14 18.07 -9.60 12.54
N LEU A 15 17.40 -8.48 12.25
CA LEU A 15 17.24 -7.95 10.91
C LEU A 15 18.29 -6.86 10.67
N TYR A 16 18.97 -6.97 9.54
CA TYR A 16 19.98 -6.04 9.08
C TYR A 16 19.49 -5.37 7.81
N ARG A 17 19.54 -4.04 7.77
CA ARG A 17 19.09 -3.22 6.62
C ARG A 17 20.15 -2.18 6.28
N GLY A 18 20.86 -2.39 5.18
CA GLY A 18 21.94 -1.48 4.77
C GLY A 18 23.12 -1.43 5.75
N PRO A 19 23.93 -0.36 5.71
CA PRO A 19 25.00 -0.10 6.69
C PRO A 19 24.45 0.37 8.07
N GLY A 20 23.14 0.25 8.32
CA GLY A 20 22.48 0.71 9.53
C GLY A 20 22.65 -0.23 10.74
N LYS A 21 22.03 0.17 11.85
CA LYS A 21 21.94 -0.68 13.06
C LYS A 21 21.04 -1.88 12.78
N SER A 22 21.45 -3.03 13.29
CA SER A 22 20.62 -4.22 13.40
C SER A 22 19.49 -4.01 14.41
N GLU A 23 18.35 -4.64 14.18
CA GLU A 23 17.22 -4.61 15.08
C GLU A 23 16.77 -6.02 15.46
N SER A 24 16.26 -6.16 16.67
CA SER A 24 15.59 -7.41 17.07
C SER A 24 14.36 -7.62 16.19
N PHE A 25 14.24 -8.80 15.61
CA PHE A 25 13.21 -9.07 14.62
C PHE A 25 12.49 -10.39 14.85
N GLY A 26 13.25 -11.49 14.93
CA GLY A 26 12.69 -12.83 15.03
C GLY A 26 13.47 -13.72 16.00
N PRO A 27 13.03 -14.97 16.17
CA PRO A 27 13.79 -15.96 16.91
C PRO A 27 15.12 -16.28 16.19
N LYS A 28 16.05 -16.94 16.88
CA LYS A 28 17.19 -17.57 16.20
C LYS A 28 16.72 -18.75 15.35
N PHE A 29 17.53 -19.19 14.41
CA PHE A 29 17.27 -20.41 13.64
C PHE A 29 18.54 -21.23 13.41
N THR A 30 18.37 -22.53 13.27
CA THR A 30 19.47 -23.50 13.22
C THR A 30 19.10 -24.72 12.38
N SER A 31 19.95 -25.74 12.37
CA SER A 31 19.74 -26.97 11.62
C SER A 31 18.34 -27.56 11.83
N GLY A 32 17.66 -27.84 10.72
CA GLY A 32 16.30 -28.37 10.69
C GLY A 32 15.20 -27.31 10.60
N ASP A 33 15.50 -26.03 10.83
CA ASP A 33 14.54 -24.95 10.59
C ASP A 33 14.42 -24.62 9.09
N ILE A 34 13.20 -24.28 8.67
CA ILE A 34 12.90 -23.80 7.32
C ILE A 34 12.63 -22.30 7.38
N ILE A 35 13.49 -21.51 6.74
CA ILE A 35 13.32 -20.05 6.64
C ILE A 35 12.84 -19.68 5.25
N GLY A 36 11.72 -18.95 5.18
CA GLY A 36 11.23 -18.35 3.95
C GLY A 36 11.44 -16.84 3.96
N ALA A 37 11.68 -16.26 2.79
CA ALA A 37 11.74 -14.81 2.58
C ALA A 37 10.81 -14.44 1.43
N GLY A 38 10.04 -13.37 1.58
CA GLY A 38 9.05 -12.96 0.60
C GLY A 38 8.92 -11.45 0.46
N ILE A 39 8.35 -11.03 -0.68
CA ILE A 39 8.06 -9.63 -0.99
C ILE A 39 6.58 -9.51 -1.33
N ASN A 40 5.85 -8.69 -0.57
CA ASN A 40 4.53 -8.21 -0.95
C ASN A 40 4.70 -6.90 -1.74
N TYR A 41 4.58 -6.98 -3.06
CA TYR A 41 4.70 -5.81 -3.94
C TYR A 41 3.51 -4.86 -3.89
N ILE A 42 2.35 -5.29 -3.37
CA ILE A 42 1.19 -4.41 -3.26
C ILE A 42 1.40 -3.43 -2.12
N GLU A 43 1.81 -3.93 -0.95
CA GLU A 43 2.07 -3.11 0.23
C GLU A 43 3.52 -2.60 0.31
N GLN A 44 4.38 -3.01 -0.63
CA GLN A 44 5.82 -2.77 -0.62
C GLN A 44 6.47 -3.23 0.70
N LEU A 45 6.16 -4.46 1.11
CA LEU A 45 6.71 -5.08 2.32
C LEU A 45 7.65 -6.25 1.97
N LEU A 46 8.72 -6.38 2.75
CA LEU A 46 9.53 -7.59 2.85
C LEU A 46 9.10 -8.35 4.10
N PHE A 47 9.12 -9.68 4.06
CA PHE A 47 8.78 -10.50 5.21
C PHE A 47 9.62 -11.78 5.27
N PHE A 48 9.71 -12.34 6.47
CA PHE A 48 10.33 -13.65 6.70
C PHE A 48 9.36 -14.59 7.40
N THR A 49 9.59 -15.89 7.21
CA THR A 49 8.82 -16.98 7.83
C THR A 49 9.78 -17.98 8.46
N LYS A 50 9.33 -18.65 9.51
CA LYS A 50 10.04 -19.77 10.13
C LYS A 50 9.07 -20.93 10.26
N ASN A 51 9.45 -22.09 9.72
CA ASN A 51 8.68 -23.34 9.79
C ASN A 51 7.21 -23.12 9.38
N GLY A 52 7.00 -22.37 8.29
CA GLY A 52 5.68 -22.09 7.72
C GLY A 52 4.88 -21.01 8.46
N SER A 53 5.41 -20.40 9.52
CA SER A 53 4.77 -19.30 10.25
C SER A 53 5.41 -17.96 9.91
N LEU A 54 4.59 -16.93 9.72
CA LEU A 54 5.06 -15.56 9.51
C LEU A 54 5.77 -15.02 10.76
N ILE A 55 6.98 -14.52 10.61
CA ILE A 55 7.75 -13.88 11.71
C ILE A 55 7.36 -12.41 11.81
N GLY A 56 7.40 -11.71 10.69
CA GLY A 56 7.12 -10.29 10.61
C GLY A 56 7.32 -9.75 9.19
N ALA A 57 6.73 -8.59 8.94
CA ALA A 57 6.86 -7.83 7.71
C ALA A 57 7.33 -6.40 8.01
N PHE A 58 8.09 -5.81 7.09
CA PHE A 58 8.66 -4.48 7.23
C PHE A 58 8.76 -3.78 5.87
N PRO A 59 8.83 -2.42 5.84
CA PRO A 59 8.91 -1.67 4.60
C PRO A 59 10.08 -2.08 3.71
N LYS A 60 9.79 -2.26 2.42
CA LYS A 60 10.79 -2.50 1.37
C LYS A 60 11.41 -1.17 0.94
N ASP A 61 12.30 -0.65 1.76
CA ASP A 61 13.04 0.60 1.50
C ASP A 61 14.21 0.43 0.51
N ILE A 62 14.20 -0.66 -0.27
CA ILE A 62 15.24 -0.98 -1.26
C ILE A 62 14.71 -0.67 -2.66
N LYS A 63 15.42 0.23 -3.36
CA LYS A 63 15.14 0.60 -4.77
C LYS A 63 15.75 -0.42 -5.72
N GLY A 64 15.06 -0.69 -6.82
CA GLY A 64 15.55 -1.56 -7.90
C GLY A 64 15.24 -3.05 -7.70
N PRO A 65 15.79 -3.92 -8.58
CA PRO A 65 15.62 -5.36 -8.49
C PRO A 65 16.32 -5.91 -7.24
N LEU A 66 15.69 -6.90 -6.61
CA LEU A 66 16.25 -7.66 -5.49
C LEU A 66 16.62 -9.05 -5.97
N TYR A 67 17.72 -9.58 -5.45
CA TYR A 67 18.19 -10.93 -5.75
C TYR A 67 18.23 -11.75 -4.45
N PRO A 68 17.64 -12.96 -4.43
CA PRO A 68 17.79 -13.86 -3.29
C PRO A 68 19.27 -14.09 -3.01
N THR A 69 19.69 -13.82 -1.77
CA THR A 69 21.09 -13.92 -1.36
C THR A 69 21.16 -14.71 -0.06
N ILE A 70 22.09 -15.65 -0.02
CA ILE A 70 22.37 -16.47 1.16
C ILE A 70 23.85 -16.28 1.47
N ALA A 71 24.15 -15.99 2.73
CA ALA A 71 25.51 -15.85 3.22
C ALA A 71 25.72 -16.86 4.35
N VAL A 72 26.81 -17.62 4.24
CA VAL A 72 27.28 -18.58 5.25
C VAL A 72 28.62 -18.08 5.77
N HIS A 73 28.92 -18.38 7.03
CA HIS A 73 30.13 -17.89 7.67
C HIS A 73 31.01 -19.02 8.21
N SER A 74 30.41 -20.03 8.84
CA SER A 74 31.17 -21.09 9.53
C SER A 74 31.46 -22.28 8.62
N GLN A 75 32.46 -23.08 9.00
CA GLN A 75 32.70 -24.38 8.38
C GLN A 75 31.50 -25.31 8.66
N ASP A 76 31.23 -26.20 7.70
CA ASP A 76 30.17 -27.22 7.78
C ASP A 76 28.72 -26.67 7.82
N GLU A 77 28.50 -25.39 7.48
CA GLU A 77 27.17 -24.86 7.21
C GLU A 77 26.66 -25.35 5.84
N GLU A 78 25.61 -26.17 5.86
CA GLU A 78 24.91 -26.66 4.67
C GLU A 78 23.47 -26.18 4.64
N LEU A 79 22.98 -25.86 3.44
CA LEU A 79 21.63 -25.40 3.22
C LEU A 79 21.10 -25.88 1.87
N THR A 80 19.80 -26.18 1.85
CA THR A 80 19.06 -26.49 0.62
C THR A 80 18.13 -25.34 0.31
N VAL A 81 18.05 -24.98 -0.98
CA VAL A 81 17.23 -23.87 -1.46
C VAL A 81 16.05 -24.38 -2.26
N ASN A 82 14.87 -23.81 -2.02
CA ASN A 82 13.67 -24.04 -2.81
C ASN A 82 13.21 -22.72 -3.44
N PHE A 83 13.36 -22.60 -4.77
CA PHE A 83 12.85 -21.46 -5.55
C PHE A 83 11.49 -21.76 -6.22
N GLY A 84 10.71 -22.68 -5.65
CA GLY A 84 9.41 -23.11 -6.16
C GLY A 84 9.43 -24.44 -6.91
N LYS A 85 10.50 -25.24 -6.79
CA LYS A 85 10.56 -26.60 -7.35
C LYS A 85 9.73 -27.58 -6.51
N GLU A 86 9.62 -27.32 -5.22
CA GLU A 86 8.83 -28.09 -4.26
C GLU A 86 7.81 -27.16 -3.59
N GLN A 87 6.79 -27.74 -2.94
CA GLN A 87 5.83 -26.96 -2.18
C GLN A 87 6.54 -26.21 -1.04
N PHE A 88 6.18 -24.94 -0.85
CA PHE A 88 6.71 -24.15 0.26
C PHE A 88 6.12 -24.63 1.59
N CYS A 89 6.92 -24.54 2.65
CA CYS A 89 6.43 -24.78 4.02
C CYS A 89 5.45 -23.70 4.47
N PHE A 90 5.60 -22.47 3.97
CA PHE A 90 4.65 -21.37 4.17
C PHE A 90 3.49 -21.47 3.18
N ASP A 91 2.26 -21.34 3.69
CA ASP A 91 1.04 -21.29 2.87
C ASP A 91 0.93 -19.94 2.14
N ILE A 92 1.65 -19.84 1.02
CA ILE A 92 1.68 -18.63 0.19
C ILE A 92 0.32 -18.33 -0.45
N GLU A 93 -0.46 -19.37 -0.77
CA GLU A 93 -1.78 -19.21 -1.40
C GLU A 93 -2.79 -18.65 -0.40
N GLY A 94 -2.84 -19.22 0.81
CA GLY A 94 -3.64 -18.71 1.93
C GLY A 94 -3.28 -17.27 2.27
N TYR A 95 -1.98 -16.96 2.36
CA TYR A 95 -1.51 -15.59 2.59
C TYR A 95 -1.99 -14.62 1.51
N ILE A 96 -1.87 -14.96 0.23
CA ILE A 96 -2.35 -14.11 -0.88
C ILE A 96 -3.87 -13.89 -0.79
N LEU A 97 -4.63 -14.93 -0.44
CA LEU A 97 -6.08 -14.84 -0.31
C LEU A 97 -6.48 -13.88 0.82
N GLU A 98 -5.88 -14.03 2.00
CA GLU A 98 -6.12 -13.14 3.15
C GLU A 98 -5.79 -11.68 2.83
N GLN A 99 -4.67 -11.44 2.13
CA GLN A 99 -4.27 -10.09 1.70
C GLN A 99 -5.30 -9.48 0.73
N LYS A 100 -5.78 -10.26 -0.25
CA LYS A 100 -6.82 -9.80 -1.18
C LYS A 100 -8.13 -9.49 -0.46
N MET A 101 -8.56 -10.34 0.47
CA MET A 101 -9.79 -10.11 1.24
C MET A 101 -9.68 -8.85 2.11
N THR A 102 -8.51 -8.64 2.73
CA THR A 102 -8.25 -7.44 3.52
C THR A 102 -8.34 -6.18 2.65
N GLN A 103 -7.68 -6.18 1.48
CA GLN A 103 -7.72 -5.06 0.54
C GLN A 103 -9.14 -4.77 0.02
N GLN A 104 -9.91 -5.81 -0.32
CA GLN A 104 -11.31 -5.66 -0.72
C GLN A 104 -12.14 -5.06 0.42
N SER A 105 -11.98 -5.55 1.65
CA SER A 105 -12.72 -5.03 2.80
C SER A 105 -12.41 -3.54 3.09
N ILE A 106 -11.18 -3.11 2.86
CA ILE A 106 -10.77 -1.71 2.96
C ILE A 106 -11.43 -0.89 1.85
N SER A 107 -11.39 -1.39 0.61
CA SER A 107 -12.04 -0.77 -0.54
C SER A 107 -13.55 -0.60 -0.32
N ASP A 108 -14.22 -1.63 0.22
CA ASP A 108 -15.66 -1.60 0.48
C ASP A 108 -16.01 -0.60 1.59
N LYS A 109 -15.17 -0.48 2.63
CA LYS A 109 -15.36 0.53 3.68
C LYS A 109 -15.12 1.96 3.20
N LEU A 110 -14.25 2.13 2.21
CA LEU A 110 -13.96 3.41 1.56
C LEU A 110 -14.92 3.71 0.40
N TYR A 111 -15.81 2.78 0.05
CA TYR A 111 -16.78 2.97 -1.01
C TYR A 111 -17.73 4.11 -0.64
N LEU A 112 -17.56 5.24 -1.32
CA LEU A 112 -18.52 6.32 -1.30
C LEU A 112 -19.61 6.00 -2.32
N GLN A 113 -20.87 6.14 -1.90
CA GLN A 113 -21.96 6.02 -2.87
C GLN A 113 -21.75 7.05 -4.00
N PRO A 114 -22.06 6.70 -5.26
CA PRO A 114 -21.77 7.55 -6.40
C PRO A 114 -22.31 8.99 -6.28
N ASP A 115 -23.50 9.15 -5.69
CA ASP A 115 -24.12 10.44 -5.38
C ASP A 115 -23.29 11.27 -4.40
N ILE A 116 -22.76 10.66 -3.33
CA ILE A 116 -21.89 11.34 -2.36
C ILE A 116 -20.57 11.73 -3.04
N SER A 117 -19.96 10.82 -3.79
CA SER A 117 -18.69 11.11 -4.48
C SER A 117 -18.85 12.22 -5.53
N HIS A 118 -19.94 12.19 -6.29
CA HIS A 118 -20.29 13.20 -7.28
C HIS A 118 -20.52 14.56 -6.60
N TRP A 119 -21.29 14.59 -5.50
CA TRP A 119 -21.52 15.81 -4.72
C TRP A 119 -20.22 16.41 -4.19
N ILE A 120 -19.33 15.62 -3.58
CA ILE A 120 -18.04 16.11 -3.04
C ILE A 120 -17.21 16.76 -4.14
N VAL A 121 -17.05 16.09 -5.28
CA VAL A 121 -16.26 16.60 -6.41
C VAL A 121 -16.90 17.88 -6.96
N ARG A 122 -18.22 17.88 -7.15
CA ARG A 122 -18.97 19.03 -7.65
C ARG A 122 -18.85 20.25 -6.72
N SER A 123 -19.06 20.06 -5.42
CA SER A 123 -18.93 21.10 -4.39
C SER A 123 -17.52 21.68 -4.34
N TYR A 124 -16.48 20.86 -4.48
CA TYR A 124 -15.09 21.34 -4.56
C TYR A 124 -14.87 22.22 -5.80
N LEU A 125 -15.30 21.77 -6.99
CA LEU A 125 -15.14 22.52 -8.23
C LEU A 125 -15.87 23.86 -8.20
N LEU A 126 -17.08 23.88 -7.62
CA LEU A 126 -17.90 25.07 -7.42
C LEU A 126 -17.24 26.05 -6.43
N HIS A 127 -16.78 25.55 -5.29
CA HIS A 127 -16.17 26.38 -4.24
C HIS A 127 -14.87 27.04 -4.71
N TYR A 128 -14.02 26.32 -5.45
CA TYR A 128 -12.73 26.82 -5.90
C TYR A 128 -12.73 27.48 -7.29
N GLY A 129 -13.89 27.65 -7.92
CA GLY A 129 -13.94 28.40 -9.19
C GLY A 129 -13.47 27.63 -10.42
N TYR A 130 -13.45 26.30 -10.40
CA TYR A 130 -13.12 25.44 -11.55
C TYR A 130 -14.29 25.37 -12.55
N GLN A 131 -14.76 26.50 -13.04
CA GLN A 131 -16.01 26.61 -13.80
C GLN A 131 -16.07 25.72 -15.05
N ASP A 132 -15.00 25.68 -15.85
CA ASP A 132 -14.99 24.91 -17.11
C ASP A 132 -14.97 23.40 -16.82
N THR A 133 -14.23 22.99 -15.79
CA THR A 133 -14.20 21.60 -15.30
C THR A 133 -15.55 21.20 -14.70
N LEU A 134 -16.17 22.08 -13.90
CA LEU A 134 -17.50 21.85 -13.32
C LEU A 134 -18.55 21.64 -14.43
N SER A 135 -18.52 22.48 -15.47
CA SER A 135 -19.45 22.36 -16.60
C SER A 135 -19.27 21.03 -17.35
N SER A 136 -18.02 20.61 -17.53
CA SER A 136 -17.71 19.32 -18.17
C SER A 136 -18.10 18.14 -17.27
N PHE A 137 -17.92 18.27 -15.96
CA PHE A 137 -18.25 17.25 -14.96
C PHE A 137 -19.77 17.03 -14.85
N ASP A 138 -20.55 18.12 -14.79
CA ASP A 138 -22.01 18.07 -14.81
C ASP A 138 -22.53 17.46 -16.12
N ALA A 139 -21.95 17.84 -17.28
CA ALA A 139 -22.36 17.30 -18.57
C ALA A 139 -22.07 15.80 -18.76
N ALA A 140 -21.00 15.29 -18.13
CA ALA A 140 -20.62 13.88 -18.20
C ALA A 140 -21.43 12.98 -17.24
N SER A 141 -22.13 13.59 -16.29
CA SER A 141 -22.90 12.89 -15.27
C SER A 141 -24.37 12.93 -15.69
N GLU A 142 -24.88 11.89 -16.36
CA GLU A 142 -26.30 11.76 -16.75
C GLU A 142 -27.27 11.66 -15.55
N THR A 143 -26.80 11.91 -14.34
CA THR A 143 -27.61 11.99 -13.12
C THR A 143 -28.17 13.40 -12.98
N ASP A 144 -29.50 13.53 -12.95
CA ASP A 144 -30.16 14.75 -12.47
C ASP A 144 -29.46 15.21 -11.17
N PRO A 145 -29.16 16.52 -11.02
CA PRO A 145 -28.47 17.02 -9.84
C PRO A 145 -29.21 16.49 -8.60
N PRO A 146 -28.51 15.83 -7.65
CA PRO A 146 -29.17 15.25 -6.50
C PRO A 146 -30.01 16.34 -5.85
N ALA A 147 -31.32 16.10 -5.76
CA ALA A 147 -32.26 17.02 -5.16
C ALA A 147 -31.75 17.35 -3.77
N ASN A 148 -31.25 18.57 -3.65
CA ASN A 148 -30.93 19.31 -2.45
C ASN A 148 -31.10 18.48 -1.17
N HIS A 149 -30.06 17.76 -0.73
CA HIS A 149 -29.98 17.34 0.66
C HIS A 149 -29.85 18.62 1.48
N GLN A 150 -30.99 19.23 1.75
CA GLN A 150 -31.15 20.48 2.50
C GLN A 150 -30.63 20.25 3.91
N THR A 151 -29.33 20.46 4.13
CA THR A 151 -28.86 20.94 5.42
C THR A 151 -29.18 22.43 5.49
N GLY A 152 -30.45 22.77 5.74
CA GLY A 152 -30.96 23.97 6.43
C GLY A 152 -30.44 25.38 6.12
N TYR A 153 -29.54 25.59 5.17
CA TYR A 153 -28.97 26.89 4.85
C TYR A 153 -29.23 27.19 3.37
N GLY A 154 -30.12 28.15 3.12
CA GLY A 154 -30.49 28.56 1.76
C GLY A 154 -29.28 29.04 0.97
N GLU A 155 -29.15 28.56 -0.27
CA GLU A 155 -28.14 29.05 -1.21
C GLU A 155 -28.36 30.55 -1.53
N PRO A 156 -27.33 31.40 -1.44
CA PRO A 156 -27.35 32.71 -2.08
C PRO A 156 -27.20 32.53 -3.61
N PRO A 157 -27.46 33.56 -4.43
CA PRO A 157 -27.36 33.43 -5.89
C PRO A 157 -25.90 33.28 -6.33
N GLU A 158 -25.40 32.04 -6.43
CA GLU A 158 -23.97 31.68 -6.53
C GLU A 158 -23.32 31.90 -7.91
N MET A 159 -24.08 32.21 -8.96
CA MET A 159 -23.55 32.31 -10.33
C MET A 159 -22.54 33.46 -10.51
N TYR A 160 -22.69 34.55 -9.74
CA TYR A 160 -21.74 35.68 -9.73
C TYR A 160 -20.45 35.37 -8.94
N GLY A 161 -20.49 34.45 -7.97
CA GLY A 161 -19.31 34.07 -7.19
C GLY A 161 -18.36 33.16 -7.96
N LEU A 162 -18.90 32.26 -8.79
CA LEU A 162 -18.10 31.26 -9.50
C LEU A 162 -17.19 31.87 -10.58
N SER A 163 -17.75 32.76 -11.41
CA SER A 163 -17.01 33.44 -12.48
C SER A 163 -15.93 34.36 -11.92
N HIS A 164 -16.20 35.03 -10.80
CA HIS A 164 -15.19 35.82 -10.10
C HIS A 164 -14.03 34.97 -9.56
N ARG A 165 -14.33 33.82 -8.93
CA ARG A 165 -13.31 32.87 -8.46
C ARG A 165 -12.48 32.28 -9.61
N LYS A 166 -13.11 32.03 -10.77
CA LYS A 166 -12.38 31.63 -11.99
C LYS A 166 -11.33 32.68 -12.39
N MET A 167 -11.72 33.95 -12.41
CA MET A 167 -10.80 35.04 -12.76
C MET A 167 -9.63 35.17 -11.76
N LEU A 168 -9.90 35.05 -10.45
CA LEU A 168 -8.86 35.11 -9.41
C LEU A 168 -7.81 33.99 -9.57
N ARG A 169 -8.19 32.83 -10.10
CA ARG A 169 -7.26 31.72 -10.37
C ARG A 169 -6.37 31.90 -11.60
N GLN A 170 -6.74 32.79 -12.52
CA GLN A 170 -5.91 33.07 -13.70
C GLN A 170 -4.79 34.08 -13.41
N VAL A 171 -4.83 34.73 -12.24
CA VAL A 171 -3.87 35.76 -11.80
C VAL A 171 -2.96 35.29 -10.66
N SER A 172 -3.02 34.01 -10.27
CA SER A 172 -2.16 33.36 -9.26
C SER A 172 -1.26 32.32 -9.90
#